data_AF-A0A3D8MTT1-F1
#
_entry.id   AF-A0A3D8MTT1-F1
#
_cell.length_a   1.000
_cell.length_b   1.000
_cell.length_c   1.000
_cell.angle_alpha   90.00
_cell.angle_beta   90.00
_cell.angle_gamma   90.00
#
_symmetry.space_group_name_H-M   'P 1'
#
loop_
_entity.id
_entity.type
_entity.pdbx_description
1 polymer ?
#
loop_
_entity_poly.entity_id
_entity_poly.type
_entity_poly.pdbx_seq_one_letter_code
_entity_poly.pdbx_strand_id
1 'polypeptide(L)'
;MTLSTLRRLSAALLLTLTLSACGDDAIGQCEAYPACNADQTEVESCEEGDESCHENTLCGSTIYCQDIPNECAALPQCEADDAEVESCPTDASCYDVTECGATITCERAA
;
A
#
# COMPACT_ATOMS: atom_id res chain seq x y z
N MET A 1 -13.59 -71.27 30.25
CA MET A 1 -12.75 -70.81 29.11
C MET A 1 -13.69 -70.75 27.92
N THR A 2 -14.22 -69.63 27.46
CA THR A 2 -13.52 -68.63 26.63
C THR A 2 -14.45 -67.41 26.45
N LEU A 3 -14.30 -66.37 27.28
CA LEU A 3 -15.08 -65.11 27.17
C LEU A 3 -14.22 -63.93 26.64
N SER A 4 -13.16 -64.21 25.89
CA SER A 4 -12.11 -63.22 25.59
C SER A 4 -12.03 -62.73 24.13
N THR A 5 -12.87 -63.24 23.22
CA THR A 5 -12.72 -62.95 21.78
C THR A 5 -13.62 -61.84 21.22
N LEU A 6 -14.64 -61.39 21.96
CA LEU A 6 -15.57 -60.34 21.47
C LEU A 6 -15.09 -58.90 21.70
N ARG A 7 -13.98 -58.68 22.42
CA ARG A 7 -13.53 -57.33 22.82
C ARG A 7 -12.59 -56.63 21.84
N ARG A 8 -12.25 -57.24 20.71
CA ARG A 8 -11.26 -56.71 19.75
C ARG A 8 -11.83 -56.26 18.40
N LEU A 9 -13.14 -56.40 18.18
CA LEU A 9 -13.78 -55.99 16.92
C LEU A 9 -14.26 -54.53 16.92
N SER A 10 -14.20 -53.82 18.05
CA SER A 10 -14.70 -52.44 18.16
C SER A 10 -13.67 -51.36 17.81
N ALA A 11 -12.38 -51.69 17.64
CA ALA A 11 -11.35 -50.67 17.39
C ALA A 11 -11.08 -50.44 15.88
N ALA A 12 -11.36 -51.43 15.03
CA ALA A 12 -11.04 -51.34 13.60
C ALA A 12 -12.14 -50.64 12.77
N LEU A 13 -13.39 -50.64 13.25
CA LEU A 13 -14.50 -50.02 12.52
C LEU A 13 -14.66 -48.50 12.80
N LEU A 14 -13.98 -47.97 13.80
CA LEU A 14 -14.00 -46.54 14.14
C LEU A 14 -12.88 -45.74 13.46
N LEU A 15 -11.97 -46.39 12.74
CA LEU A 15 -10.83 -45.75 12.07
C LEU A 15 -11.19 -45.09 10.71
N THR A 16 -12.45 -45.14 10.28
CA THR A 16 -12.87 -44.62 8.97
C THR A 16 -13.63 -43.29 9.04
N LEU A 17 -13.86 -42.72 10.24
CA LEU A 17 -14.69 -41.50 10.40
C LEU A 17 -13.93 -40.19 10.63
N THR A 18 -12.61 -40.12 10.43
CA THR A 18 -11.86 -38.86 10.60
C THR A 18 -11.19 -38.34 9.33
N LEU A 19 -11.52 -38.89 8.15
CA LEU A 19 -11.00 -38.39 6.87
C LEU A 19 -12.00 -37.44 6.19
N SER A 20 -12.61 -36.54 6.97
CA SER A 20 -13.27 -35.34 6.46
C SER A 20 -12.47 -34.10 6.88
N ALA A 21 -11.17 -34.12 6.61
CA ALA A 21 -10.31 -32.96 6.76
C ALA A 21 -9.94 -32.45 5.37
N CYS A 22 -10.31 -31.19 5.14
CA CYS A 22 -10.01 -30.33 4.00
C CYS A 22 -10.42 -30.88 2.64
N GLY A 23 -11.60 -30.46 2.17
CA GLY A 23 -11.82 -30.35 0.73
C GLY A 23 -10.71 -29.49 0.14
N ASP A 24 -9.86 -30.12 -0.67
CA ASP A 24 -9.29 -29.50 -1.86
C ASP A 24 -10.44 -28.81 -2.63
N ASP A 25 -10.22 -27.60 -3.11
CA ASP A 25 -11.17 -26.78 -3.90
C ASP A 25 -12.37 -26.17 -3.13
N ALA A 26 -12.08 -25.29 -2.17
CA ALA A 26 -12.76 -23.99 -1.96
C ALA A 26 -12.39 -23.43 -0.59
N ILE A 27 -11.17 -22.90 -0.44
CA ILE A 27 -11.02 -21.75 0.47
C ILE A 27 -11.90 -20.69 -0.16
N GLY A 28 -13.10 -20.47 0.39
CA GLY A 28 -13.99 -19.42 -0.07
C GLY A 28 -13.16 -18.16 -0.23
N GLN A 29 -13.08 -17.65 -1.45
CA GLN A 29 -12.51 -16.33 -1.69
C GLN A 29 -13.21 -15.42 -0.69
N CYS A 30 -12.46 -14.91 0.27
CA CYS A 30 -13.02 -13.96 1.22
C CYS A 30 -13.64 -12.80 0.44
N GLU A 31 -14.71 -12.20 0.93
CA GLU A 31 -15.42 -11.13 0.21
C GLU A 31 -14.66 -9.79 0.19
N ALA A 32 -13.37 -9.79 0.51
CA ALA A 32 -12.54 -8.60 0.55
C ALA A 32 -11.92 -8.33 -0.83
N TYR A 33 -12.00 -7.07 -1.24
CA TYR A 33 -11.36 -6.57 -2.45
C TYR A 33 -10.01 -5.91 -2.07
N PRO A 34 -8.93 -6.15 -2.82
CA PRO A 34 -7.66 -5.46 -2.58
C PRO A 34 -7.83 -3.95 -2.77
N ALA A 35 -7.00 -3.15 -2.10
CA ALA A 35 -6.97 -1.70 -2.22
C ALA A 35 -5.54 -1.20 -2.14
N CYS A 36 -5.25 -0.08 -2.81
CA CYS A 36 -3.97 0.60 -2.71
C CYS A 36 -3.82 1.37 -1.39
N ASN A 37 -2.58 1.70 -1.03
CA ASN A 37 -2.32 2.57 0.12
C ASN A 37 -2.79 4.02 -0.17
N ALA A 38 -2.82 4.87 0.86
CA ALA A 38 -3.31 6.25 0.73
C ALA A 38 -2.48 7.12 -0.22
N ASP A 39 -1.21 6.76 -0.40
CA ASP A 39 -0.22 7.38 -1.28
C ASP A 39 -0.15 6.75 -2.67
N GLN A 40 -1.08 5.86 -3.01
CA GLN A 40 -1.10 5.09 -4.25
C GLN A 40 -2.44 5.19 -4.96
N THR A 41 -2.42 5.01 -6.28
CA THR A 41 -3.63 4.93 -7.12
C THR A 41 -3.70 3.59 -7.83
N GLU A 42 -4.93 3.09 -8.02
CA GLU A 42 -5.17 1.90 -8.83
C GLU A 42 -5.02 2.26 -10.32
N VAL A 43 -4.29 1.43 -11.07
CA VAL A 43 -4.06 1.57 -12.51
C VAL A 43 -4.45 0.29 -13.25
N GLU A 44 -4.64 0.37 -14.57
CA GLU A 44 -5.03 -0.80 -15.37
C GLU A 44 -3.91 -1.86 -15.48
N SER A 45 -2.64 -1.41 -15.48
CA SER A 45 -1.47 -2.28 -15.56
C SER A 45 -0.20 -1.52 -15.19
N CYS A 46 0.81 -2.24 -14.67
CA CYS A 46 2.16 -1.71 -14.51
C CYS A 46 2.95 -1.80 -15.82
N GLU A 47 3.69 -0.74 -16.18
CA GLU A 47 4.65 -0.79 -17.29
C GLU A 47 5.89 -1.63 -16.90
N GLU A 48 6.49 -2.32 -17.88
CA GLU A 48 7.69 -3.12 -17.63
C GLU A 48 8.86 -2.23 -17.18
N GLY A 49 9.33 -2.44 -15.95
CA GLY A 49 10.45 -1.70 -15.36
C GLY A 49 10.05 -0.49 -14.52
N ASP A 50 8.77 -0.24 -14.32
CA ASP A 50 8.29 0.75 -13.35
C ASP A 50 8.38 0.19 -11.92
N GLU A 51 9.30 0.74 -11.13
CA GLU A 51 9.50 0.36 -9.72
C GLU A 51 8.45 0.94 -8.76
N SER A 52 7.69 1.94 -9.21
CA SER A 52 6.61 2.57 -8.43
C SER A 52 5.28 1.81 -8.51
N CYS A 53 5.20 0.81 -9.39
CA CYS A 53 3.97 0.04 -9.63
C CYS A 53 4.12 -1.42 -9.18
N HIS A 54 3.12 -1.95 -8.48
CA HIS A 54 3.12 -3.33 -8.00
C HIS A 54 1.72 -3.97 -7.98
N GLU A 55 1.70 -5.30 -8.00
CA GLU A 55 0.47 -6.09 -7.89
C GLU A 55 0.04 -6.26 -6.43
N ASN A 56 -1.25 -6.05 -6.16
CA ASN A 56 -1.85 -6.33 -4.87
C ASN A 56 -2.97 -7.38 -5.04
N THR A 57 -2.78 -8.55 -4.43
CA THR A 57 -3.73 -9.67 -4.53
C THR A 57 -4.37 -9.98 -3.20
N LEU A 58 -5.70 -9.93 -3.16
CA LEU A 58 -6.50 -10.29 -1.99
C LEU A 58 -7.69 -11.13 -2.42
N CYS A 59 -7.89 -12.26 -1.74
CA CYS A 59 -9.02 -13.16 -1.96
C CYS A 59 -9.20 -13.60 -3.44
N GLY A 60 -8.12 -13.73 -4.20
CA GLY A 60 -8.16 -14.14 -5.61
C GLY A 60 -8.52 -13.02 -6.60
N SER A 61 -8.67 -11.78 -6.13
CA SER A 61 -8.69 -10.58 -6.97
C SER A 61 -7.33 -9.90 -6.94
N THR A 62 -6.87 -9.40 -8.08
CA THR A 62 -5.59 -8.70 -8.25
C THR A 62 -5.84 -7.32 -8.84
N ILE A 63 -5.21 -6.30 -8.27
CA ILE A 63 -5.15 -4.92 -8.79
C ILE A 63 -3.70 -4.47 -8.94
N TYR A 64 -3.47 -3.38 -9.67
CA TYR A 64 -2.17 -2.75 -9.82
C TYR A 64 -2.18 -1.41 -9.10
N CYS A 65 -1.23 -1.20 -8.19
CA CYS A 65 -1.10 0.03 -7.42
C CYS A 65 0.18 0.74 -7.84
N GLN A 66 0.04 1.98 -8.28
CA GLN A 66 1.15 2.86 -8.62
C GLN A 66 1.25 3.98 -7.58
N ASP A 67 2.46 4.30 -7.16
CA ASP A 67 2.69 5.45 -6.28
C ASP A 67 2.15 6.72 -6.96
N ILE A 68 1.39 7.51 -6.21
CA ILE A 68 1.03 8.84 -6.66
C ILE A 68 2.34 9.62 -6.63
N PRO A 69 2.85 10.12 -7.78
CA PRO A 69 4.05 10.91 -7.78
C PRO A 69 3.84 12.07 -6.81
N ASN A 70 4.58 12.04 -5.70
CA ASN A 70 4.68 13.20 -4.85
C ASN A 70 5.60 14.15 -5.62
N GLU A 71 4.98 15.00 -6.43
CA GLU A 71 5.64 16.02 -7.26
C GLU A 71 6.51 16.98 -6.42
N CYS A 72 6.51 16.83 -5.08
CA CYS A 72 6.91 17.84 -4.13
C CYS A 72 7.58 17.30 -2.88
N ALA A 73 8.89 17.09 -2.96
CA ALA A 73 9.70 16.84 -1.78
C ALA A 73 9.86 18.08 -0.87
N ALA A 74 9.62 19.30 -1.38
CA ALA A 74 9.82 20.55 -0.66
C ALA A 74 8.79 21.63 -1.02
N LEU A 75 8.43 22.44 -0.04
CA LEU A 75 7.76 23.73 -0.27
C LEU A 75 8.81 24.77 -0.66
N PRO A 76 8.44 25.82 -1.42
CA PRO A 76 9.38 26.91 -1.70
C PRO A 76 9.83 27.55 -0.37
N GLN A 77 11.12 27.82 -0.24
CA GLN A 77 11.71 28.49 0.91
C GLN A 77 12.75 29.51 0.42
N CYS A 78 12.89 30.61 1.16
CA CYS A 78 13.96 31.57 0.91
C CYS A 78 15.33 30.97 1.29
N GLU A 79 16.39 31.52 0.70
CA GLU A 79 17.77 31.20 1.08
C GLU A 79 18.03 31.51 2.55
N ALA A 80 19.14 30.97 3.07
CA ALA A 80 19.56 31.28 4.44
C ALA A 80 19.70 32.81 4.63
N ASP A 81 19.16 33.31 5.74
CA ASP A 81 19.13 34.72 6.15
C ASP A 81 18.13 35.62 5.39
N ASP A 82 17.47 35.12 4.34
CA ASP A 82 16.42 35.86 3.62
C ASP A 82 15.03 35.70 4.28
N ALA A 83 14.13 36.63 4.01
CA ALA A 83 12.79 36.66 4.60
C ALA A 83 11.68 36.55 3.56
N GLU A 84 10.70 35.67 3.78
CA GLU A 84 9.49 35.63 2.97
C GLU A 84 8.62 36.87 3.24
N VAL A 85 8.16 37.53 2.18
CA VAL A 85 7.35 38.74 2.24
C VAL A 85 6.15 38.65 1.31
N GLU A 86 5.02 39.22 1.72
CA GLU A 86 3.80 39.29 0.90
C GLU A 86 3.99 40.19 -0.34
N SER A 87 4.88 41.18 -0.24
CA SER A 87 5.18 42.11 -1.33
C SER A 87 6.57 42.72 -1.15
N CYS A 88 7.31 42.88 -2.24
CA CYS A 88 8.65 43.46 -2.19
C CYS A 88 8.62 44.94 -1.73
N PRO A 89 9.28 45.30 -0.61
CA PRO A 89 9.40 46.69 -0.16
C PRO A 89 10.13 47.57 -1.19
N THR A 90 9.83 48.87 -1.22
CA THR A 90 10.40 49.82 -2.20
C THR A 90 11.92 49.97 -2.10
N ASP A 91 12.48 49.79 -0.90
CA ASP A 91 13.91 49.95 -0.61
C ASP A 91 14.63 48.60 -0.42
N ALA A 92 14.01 47.49 -0.86
CA ALA A 92 14.52 46.14 -0.69
C ALA A 92 14.89 45.47 -2.02
N SER A 93 15.69 44.40 -1.95
CA SER A 93 16.02 43.55 -3.10
C SER A 93 15.32 42.21 -2.96
N CYS A 94 14.39 41.89 -3.86
CA CYS A 94 13.61 40.66 -3.78
C CYS A 94 13.85 39.70 -4.95
N TYR A 95 13.38 38.47 -4.80
CA TYR A 95 13.31 37.45 -5.84
C TYR A 95 12.17 36.49 -5.55
N ASP A 96 11.68 35.83 -6.60
CA ASP A 96 10.63 34.83 -6.46
C ASP A 96 11.23 33.43 -6.45
N VAL A 97 10.73 32.57 -5.56
CA VAL A 97 11.07 31.14 -5.50
C VAL A 97 9.81 30.37 -5.85
N THR A 98 9.90 29.54 -6.90
CA THR A 98 8.78 28.68 -7.32
C THR A 98 9.19 27.23 -7.20
N GLU A 99 8.54 26.54 -6.27
CA GLU A 99 8.65 25.10 -6.10
C GLU A 99 7.23 24.57 -6.03
N CYS A 100 6.96 23.41 -6.62
CA CYS A 100 5.67 22.73 -6.42
C CYS A 100 4.43 23.50 -6.89
N GLY A 101 4.60 24.40 -7.87
CA GLY A 101 3.52 25.26 -8.34
C GLY A 101 3.10 26.34 -7.34
N ALA A 102 3.78 26.44 -6.20
CA ALA A 102 3.67 27.55 -5.26
C ALA A 102 4.82 28.52 -5.52
N THR A 103 4.50 29.82 -5.53
CA THR A 103 5.49 30.89 -5.67
C THR A 103 5.44 31.76 -4.42
N ILE A 104 6.60 32.00 -3.82
CA ILE A 104 6.79 32.97 -2.74
C ILE A 104 7.73 34.09 -3.20
N THR A 105 7.63 35.26 -2.56
CA THR A 105 8.59 36.35 -2.76
C THR A 105 9.50 36.45 -1.53
N CYS A 106 10.80 36.46 -1.77
CA CYS A 106 11.85 36.54 -0.76
C CYS A 106 12.56 37.89 -0.83
N GLU A 107 12.69 38.57 0.31
CA GLU A 107 13.53 39.74 0.52
C GLU A 107 14.94 39.29 0.94
N ARG A 108 15.96 39.84 0.28
CA ARG A 108 17.36 39.57 0.61
C ARG A 108 17.77 40.28 1.88
N ALA A 109 18.53 39.59 2.73
CA ALA A 109 19.25 40.24 3.82
C ALA A 109 20.17 41.36 3.29
N ALA A 110 20.14 42.52 3.95
CA ALA A 110 20.94 43.71 3.62
C ALA A 110 22.36 43.67 4.18
#